data_AF-A0A1S8S8X4-F1
#
_entry.id   AF-A0A1S8S8X4-F1
#
_cell.length_a   1.000
_cell.length_b   1.000
_cell.length_c   1.000
_cell.angle_alpha   90.00
_cell.angle_beta   90.00
_cell.angle_gamma   90.00
#
_symmetry.space_group_name_H-M   'P 1'
#
loop_
_entity.id
_entity.type
_entity.pdbx_description
1 polymer ?
#
loop_
_entity_poly.entity_id
_entity_poly.type
_entity_poly.pdbx_seq_one_letter_code
_entity_poly.pdbx_strand_id
1 'polypeptide(L)'
;MENLGFSKDKYVFSSMPSMFLIGDTAEDIRKKQISLFINELSSYNVLLKDLVNFPIKEADRNIALNIAYYIASDEDLLRIINEKRALPIAKISKLTRIKSEIINKFRDYIIAYCIIITNSNYKFIQDYLRIKLKEDNQVVSISSKNQQLYKGIVIKAFKNSAYILTSKGEFLKIKTSNRSKVGDVCEGKEKKGIRGYKIHISILLFILILIGSGITIEYRTTQSIIVIETTSNIKIHINKFNKVIYAYSPTDKGKELIGNIDVLNKDVDEAISEIFEYALDNEMLDLSRKTLITINGQALKYGELTKTNKFIYEHNIPIAINNAGNQQKLPKYSTEDSK
;
A
#
# COMPACT_ATOMS: atom_id res chain seq x y z
N MET A 1 -40.72 21.62 29.37
CA MET A 1 -39.56 21.37 28.51
C MET A 1 -40.07 20.74 27.23
N GLU A 2 -40.12 21.50 26.14
CA GLU A 2 -40.51 20.96 24.84
C GLU A 2 -39.51 19.87 24.44
N ASN A 3 -40.04 18.69 24.12
CA ASN A 3 -39.25 17.58 23.62
C ASN A 3 -38.81 17.96 22.19
N LEU A 4 -37.66 18.63 22.05
CA LEU A 4 -37.10 19.05 20.77
C LEU A 4 -36.81 17.80 19.93
N GLY A 5 -37.75 17.42 19.07
CA GLY A 5 -37.58 16.32 18.14
C GLY A 5 -36.38 16.58 17.23
N PHE A 6 -35.49 15.58 17.09
CA PHE A 6 -34.35 15.69 16.18
C PHE A 6 -34.82 15.77 14.72
N SER A 7 -34.31 16.77 13.99
CA SER A 7 -34.47 16.89 12.55
C SER A 7 -33.11 16.84 11.87
N LYS A 8 -32.90 15.81 11.04
CA LYS A 8 -31.62 15.54 10.35
C LYS A 8 -31.25 16.57 9.27
N ASP A 9 -32.19 17.44 8.91
CA ASP A 9 -32.18 18.29 7.73
C ASP A 9 -32.53 19.74 8.06
N LYS A 10 -32.53 20.14 9.35
CA LYS A 10 -32.92 21.49 9.77
C LYS A 10 -31.93 22.55 9.31
N TYR A 11 -30.64 22.28 9.51
CA TYR A 11 -29.54 23.18 9.17
C TYR A 11 -28.69 22.63 8.02
N VAL A 12 -28.27 23.51 7.12
CA VAL A 12 -27.37 23.19 6.00
C VAL A 12 -26.25 24.23 5.88
N PHE A 13 -25.11 23.79 5.38
CA PHE A 13 -24.04 24.72 5.00
C PHE A 13 -24.36 25.45 3.69
N SER A 14 -24.02 26.74 3.62
CA SER A 14 -24.23 27.63 2.47
C SER A 14 -22.92 27.92 1.75
N SER A 15 -22.98 28.03 0.42
CA SER A 15 -21.83 28.36 -0.45
C SER A 15 -21.51 29.85 -0.52
N MET A 16 -22.25 30.71 0.19
CA MET A 16 -22.01 32.16 0.13
C MET A 16 -20.64 32.53 0.69
N PRO A 17 -19.94 33.51 0.09
CA PRO A 17 -18.69 34.02 0.63
C PRO A 17 -18.87 34.50 2.08
N SER A 18 -17.93 34.15 2.94
CA SER A 18 -17.79 34.72 4.28
C SER A 18 -17.16 36.11 4.19
N MET A 19 -17.69 37.08 4.94
CA MET A 19 -17.01 38.37 5.11
C MET A 19 -15.72 38.16 5.90
N PHE A 20 -14.61 38.72 5.40
CA PHE A 20 -13.29 38.55 6.01
C PHE A 20 -12.77 39.92 6.45
N LEU A 21 -12.65 40.12 7.76
CA LEU A 21 -12.14 41.37 8.33
C LEU A 21 -10.61 41.40 8.24
N ILE A 22 -10.06 42.46 7.66
CA ILE A 22 -8.62 42.65 7.44
C ILE A 22 -8.09 43.66 8.47
N GLY A 23 -6.96 43.33 9.10
CA GLY A 23 -6.27 44.15 10.11
C GLY A 23 -5.47 43.31 11.10
N ASP A 24 -4.31 43.82 11.54
CA ASP A 24 -3.35 43.08 12.39
C ASP A 24 -4.00 42.54 13.68
N THR A 25 -4.82 43.34 14.33
CA THR A 25 -5.55 42.94 15.55
C THR A 25 -6.53 41.79 15.28
N ALA A 26 -7.20 41.81 14.13
CA ALA A 26 -8.12 40.74 13.75
C ALA A 26 -7.36 39.45 13.40
N GLU A 27 -6.20 39.55 12.75
CA GLU A 27 -5.31 38.41 12.45
C GLU A 27 -4.86 37.68 13.71
N ASP A 28 -4.40 38.41 14.72
CA ASP A 28 -3.95 37.83 15.97
C ASP A 28 -5.08 37.13 16.74
N ILE A 29 -6.28 37.72 16.74
CA ILE A 29 -7.47 37.09 17.34
C ILE A 29 -7.77 35.77 16.63
N ARG A 30 -7.79 35.75 15.29
CA ARG A 30 -8.04 34.52 14.51
C ARG A 30 -7.04 33.43 14.84
N LYS A 31 -5.76 33.77 14.85
CA LYS A 31 -4.68 32.81 15.15
C LYS A 31 -4.84 32.21 16.54
N LYS A 32 -5.18 33.03 17.55
CA LYS A 32 -5.48 32.56 18.91
C LYS A 32 -6.68 31.61 18.93
N GLN A 33 -7.79 31.95 18.27
CA GLN A 33 -8.98 31.09 18.20
C GLN A 33 -8.67 29.74 17.56
N ILE A 34 -7.92 29.73 16.44
CA ILE A 34 -7.53 28.50 15.76
C ILE A 34 -6.61 27.64 16.63
N SER A 35 -5.66 28.25 17.34
CA SER A 35 -4.79 27.51 18.24
C SER A 35 -5.57 26.86 19.38
N LEU A 36 -6.53 27.60 19.97
CA LEU A 36 -7.41 27.07 21.00
C LEU A 36 -8.27 25.92 20.47
N PHE A 37 -8.84 26.07 19.28
CA PHE A 37 -9.63 25.03 18.63
C PHE A 37 -8.84 23.75 18.38
N ILE A 38 -7.60 23.83 17.89
CA ILE A 38 -6.75 22.65 17.64
C ILE A 38 -6.39 21.94 18.95
N ASN A 39 -6.11 22.71 20.00
CA ASN A 39 -5.84 22.15 21.33
C ASN A 39 -7.08 21.47 21.91
N GLU A 40 -8.26 22.09 21.75
CA GLU A 40 -9.51 21.50 22.20
C GLU A 40 -9.83 20.21 21.43
N LEU A 41 -9.71 20.18 20.09
CA LEU A 41 -9.84 18.95 19.30
C LEU A 41 -8.98 17.80 19.85
N SER A 42 -7.73 18.10 20.19
CA SER A 42 -6.78 17.13 20.72
C SER A 42 -7.24 16.56 22.06
N SER A 43 -7.89 17.36 22.91
CA SER A 43 -8.46 16.90 24.19
C SER A 43 -9.60 15.88 24.02
N TYR A 44 -10.26 15.86 22.85
CA TYR A 44 -11.29 14.88 22.48
C TYR A 44 -10.74 13.67 21.70
N ASN A 45 -9.41 13.54 21.62
CA ASN A 45 -8.71 12.59 20.76
C ASN A 45 -9.10 12.72 19.28
N VAL A 46 -9.40 13.94 18.82
CA VAL A 46 -9.67 14.24 17.41
C VAL A 46 -8.44 14.88 16.79
N LEU A 47 -7.85 14.22 15.79
CA LEU A 47 -6.67 14.73 15.11
C LEU A 47 -7.10 15.53 13.87
N LEU A 48 -6.63 16.78 13.77
CA LEU A 48 -6.90 17.63 12.60
C LEU A 48 -6.53 16.95 11.26
N LYS A 49 -5.45 16.16 11.25
CA LYS A 49 -5.04 15.40 10.06
C LYS A 49 -6.11 14.38 9.63
N ASP A 50 -6.90 13.84 10.56
CA ASP A 50 -7.89 12.81 10.25
C ASP A 50 -9.15 13.44 9.69
N LEU A 51 -9.58 14.59 10.23
CA LEU A 51 -10.63 15.42 9.61
C LEU A 51 -10.32 15.75 8.14
N VAL A 52 -9.04 16.04 7.84
CA VAL A 52 -8.56 16.37 6.49
C VAL A 52 -8.36 15.15 5.58
N ASN A 53 -7.85 14.03 6.12
CA ASN A 53 -7.54 12.84 5.32
C ASN A 53 -8.76 11.92 5.12
N PHE A 54 -9.78 12.08 5.95
CA PHE A 54 -11.04 11.34 5.90
C PHE A 54 -12.23 12.30 5.75
N PRO A 55 -12.28 13.14 4.69
CA PRO A 55 -13.39 14.05 4.48
C PRO A 55 -14.68 13.27 4.20
N ILE A 56 -15.80 13.79 4.72
CA ILE A 56 -17.13 13.22 4.51
C ILE A 56 -17.90 14.03 3.46
N LYS A 57 -18.85 13.38 2.78
CA LYS A 57 -19.67 13.99 1.72
C LYS A 57 -20.52 15.13 2.29
N GLU A 58 -20.97 16.04 1.43
CA GLU A 58 -21.82 17.18 1.85
C GLU A 58 -23.07 16.74 2.64
N ALA A 59 -23.78 15.74 2.15
CA ALA A 59 -24.94 15.16 2.86
C ALA A 59 -24.55 14.63 4.25
N ASP A 60 -23.40 13.96 4.37
CA ASP A 60 -22.88 13.42 5.63
C ASP A 60 -22.49 14.56 6.60
N ARG A 61 -21.89 15.65 6.09
CA ARG A 61 -21.57 16.85 6.89
C ARG A 61 -22.82 17.52 7.43
N ASN A 62 -23.88 17.63 6.64
CA ASN A 62 -25.15 18.20 7.10
C ASN A 62 -25.76 17.36 8.22
N ILE A 63 -25.68 16.02 8.14
CA ILE A 63 -26.11 15.15 9.25
C ILE A 63 -25.27 15.42 10.50
N ALA A 64 -23.93 15.46 10.37
CA ALA A 64 -23.04 15.74 11.49
C ALA A 64 -23.31 17.12 12.14
N LEU A 65 -23.61 18.14 11.31
CA LEU A 65 -23.98 19.48 11.75
C LEU A 65 -25.27 19.47 12.58
N ASN A 66 -26.32 18.80 12.08
CA ASN A 66 -27.60 18.72 12.79
C ASN A 66 -27.48 17.93 14.10
N ILE A 67 -26.65 16.88 14.15
CA ILE A 67 -26.33 16.17 15.40
C ILE A 67 -25.61 17.13 16.37
N ALA A 68 -24.66 17.93 15.89
CA ALA A 68 -23.95 18.89 16.73
C ALA A 68 -24.88 19.97 17.32
N TYR A 69 -25.81 20.51 16.54
CA TYR A 69 -26.84 21.43 17.05
C TYR A 69 -27.79 20.77 18.06
N TYR A 70 -28.16 19.51 17.82
CA TYR A 70 -28.99 18.75 18.74
C TYR A 70 -28.28 18.57 20.09
N ILE A 71 -27.01 18.17 20.06
CA ILE A 71 -26.15 18.08 21.25
C ILE A 71 -26.04 19.43 21.96
N ALA A 72 -25.82 20.52 21.22
CA ALA A 72 -25.68 21.85 21.79
C ALA A 72 -26.96 22.36 22.48
N SER A 73 -28.13 21.82 22.10
CA SER A 73 -29.43 22.17 22.67
C SER A 73 -29.85 21.25 23.83
N ASP A 74 -29.14 20.14 24.05
CA ASP A 74 -29.41 19.14 25.10
C ASP A 74 -28.31 19.24 26.18
N GLU A 75 -28.64 19.88 27.31
CA GLU A 75 -27.69 20.16 28.40
C GLU A 75 -27.03 18.87 28.94
N ASP A 76 -27.76 17.77 28.97
CA ASP A 76 -27.24 16.48 29.44
C ASP A 76 -26.22 15.90 28.48
N LEU A 77 -26.50 15.91 27.18
CA LEU A 77 -25.56 15.45 26.15
C LEU A 77 -24.31 16.33 26.12
N LEU A 78 -24.49 17.65 26.20
CA LEU A 78 -23.38 18.59 26.21
C LEU A 78 -22.48 18.39 27.43
N ARG A 79 -23.06 18.24 28.62
CA ARG A 79 -22.33 17.91 29.85
C ARG A 79 -21.52 16.62 29.71
N ILE A 80 -22.15 15.55 29.22
CA ILE A 80 -21.47 14.25 29.03
C ILE A 80 -20.26 14.38 28.10
N ILE A 81 -20.41 15.12 26.99
CA ILE A 81 -19.32 15.31 26.02
C ILE A 81 -18.19 16.13 26.64
N ASN A 82 -18.51 17.22 27.33
CA ASN A 82 -17.51 18.10 27.96
C ASN A 82 -16.73 17.40 29.08
N GLU A 83 -17.40 16.59 29.91
CA GLU A 83 -16.77 15.87 31.01
C GLU A 83 -15.97 14.65 30.53
N LYS A 84 -16.58 13.80 29.69
CA LYS A 84 -15.96 12.54 29.27
C LYS A 84 -15.02 12.70 28.08
N ARG A 85 -15.01 13.87 27.44
CA ARG A 85 -14.27 14.14 26.20
C ARG A 85 -14.53 13.11 25.11
N ALA A 86 -15.75 12.58 25.08
CA ALA A 86 -16.15 11.50 24.19
C ALA A 86 -17.62 11.63 23.78
N LEU A 87 -17.91 11.26 22.53
CA LEU A 87 -19.25 11.29 21.98
C LEU A 87 -20.08 10.10 22.52
N PRO A 88 -21.22 10.32 23.22
CA PRO A 88 -22.07 9.24 23.73
C PRO A 88 -22.92 8.62 22.61
N ILE A 89 -22.27 7.87 21.70
CA ILE A 89 -22.83 7.34 20.45
C ILE A 89 -24.16 6.60 20.68
N ALA A 90 -24.21 5.69 21.66
CA ALA A 90 -25.42 4.91 21.93
C ALA A 90 -26.60 5.79 22.38
N LYS A 91 -26.34 6.84 23.18
CA LYS A 91 -27.38 7.78 23.63
C LYS A 91 -27.87 8.63 22.45
N ILE A 92 -26.95 9.18 21.67
CA ILE A 92 -27.27 9.98 20.47
C ILE A 92 -28.03 9.13 19.45
N SER A 93 -27.63 7.87 19.25
CA SER A 93 -28.30 6.94 18.32
C SER A 93 -29.77 6.73 18.69
N LYS A 94 -30.07 6.53 19.97
CA LYS A 94 -31.45 6.38 20.47
C LYS A 94 -32.26 7.67 20.27
N LEU A 95 -31.68 8.82 20.62
CA LEU A 95 -32.36 10.11 20.57
C LEU A 95 -32.60 10.62 19.14
N THR A 96 -31.63 10.44 18.25
CA THR A 96 -31.69 10.92 16.86
C THR A 96 -32.28 9.88 15.89
N ARG A 97 -32.44 8.63 16.33
CA ARG A 97 -32.80 7.45 15.50
C ARG A 97 -31.81 7.18 14.36
N ILE A 98 -30.60 7.73 14.44
CA ILE A 98 -29.53 7.44 13.48
C ILE A 98 -28.75 6.22 13.98
N LYS A 99 -28.44 5.30 13.06
CA LYS A 99 -27.65 4.10 13.37
C LYS A 99 -26.28 4.46 13.97
N SER A 100 -25.85 3.71 14.98
CA SER A 100 -24.61 3.96 15.72
C SER A 100 -23.37 3.92 14.82
N GLU A 101 -23.38 3.08 13.77
CA GLU A 101 -22.30 2.99 12.79
C GLU A 101 -22.14 4.28 11.98
N ILE A 102 -23.25 4.96 11.67
CA ILE A 102 -23.26 6.23 10.93
C ILE A 102 -22.73 7.35 11.83
N ILE A 103 -23.19 7.41 13.09
CA ILE A 103 -22.68 8.39 14.06
C ILE A 103 -21.18 8.18 14.29
N ASN A 104 -20.75 6.94 14.43
CA ASN A 104 -19.34 6.62 14.62
C ASN A 104 -18.50 7.02 13.40
N LYS A 105 -18.99 6.80 12.18
CA LYS A 105 -18.34 7.26 10.94
C LYS A 105 -18.12 8.78 10.92
N PHE A 106 -19.01 9.56 11.54
CA PHE A 106 -18.94 11.02 11.57
C PHE A 106 -18.44 11.59 12.90
N ARG A 107 -18.02 10.74 13.85
CA ARG A 107 -17.69 11.10 15.24
C ARG A 107 -16.82 12.35 15.33
N ASP A 108 -15.72 12.37 14.59
CA ASP A 108 -14.74 13.45 14.66
C ASP A 108 -15.29 14.77 14.10
N TYR A 109 -16.10 14.69 13.04
CA TYR A 109 -16.80 15.84 12.47
C TYR A 109 -17.88 16.38 13.44
N ILE A 110 -18.64 15.49 14.08
CA ILE A 110 -19.65 15.88 15.09
C ILE A 110 -18.96 16.61 16.24
N ILE A 111 -17.88 16.05 16.78
CA ILE A 111 -17.11 16.69 17.88
C ILE A 111 -16.57 18.04 17.43
N ALA A 112 -15.94 18.12 16.25
CA ALA A 112 -15.40 19.37 15.72
C ALA A 112 -16.48 20.46 15.61
N TYR A 113 -17.66 20.12 15.09
CA TYR A 113 -18.78 21.06 15.00
C TYR A 113 -19.36 21.41 16.37
N CYS A 114 -19.46 20.46 17.31
CA CYS A 114 -19.90 20.75 18.68
C CYS A 114 -19.00 21.79 19.34
N ILE A 115 -17.67 21.60 19.26
CA ILE A 115 -16.67 22.53 19.80
C ILE A 115 -16.86 23.92 19.18
N ILE A 116 -16.95 24.00 17.85
CA ILE A 116 -17.09 25.29 17.15
C ILE A 116 -18.39 25.99 17.55
N ILE A 117 -19.52 25.28 17.62
CA ILE A 117 -20.85 25.88 17.84
C ILE A 117 -21.06 26.30 19.30
N THR A 118 -20.56 25.53 20.26
CA THR A 118 -20.88 25.71 21.69
C THR A 118 -19.96 26.72 22.40
N ASN A 119 -18.74 26.94 21.90
CA ASN A 119 -17.76 27.78 22.56
C ASN A 119 -17.65 29.15 21.89
N SER A 120 -18.04 30.21 22.60
CA SER A 120 -18.05 31.60 22.13
C SER A 120 -16.66 32.15 21.78
N ASN A 121 -15.58 31.52 22.28
CA ASN A 121 -14.22 31.86 21.91
C ASN A 121 -13.91 31.56 20.43
N TYR A 122 -14.78 30.86 19.71
CA TYR A 122 -14.61 30.53 18.29
C TYR A 122 -15.46 31.38 17.37
N LYS A 123 -15.89 32.57 17.82
CA LYS A 123 -16.78 33.45 17.07
C LYS A 123 -16.34 33.71 15.62
N PHE A 124 -15.03 33.85 15.37
CA PHE A 124 -14.54 34.04 14.00
C PHE A 124 -14.75 32.78 13.13
N ILE A 125 -14.49 31.60 13.69
CA ILE A 125 -14.71 30.33 12.99
C ILE A 125 -16.22 30.12 12.74
N GLN A 126 -17.05 30.43 13.75
CA GLN A 126 -18.51 30.39 13.64
C GLN A 126 -19.03 31.32 12.55
N ASP A 127 -18.59 32.58 12.51
CA ASP A 127 -19.03 33.58 11.52
C ASP A 127 -18.58 33.23 10.10
N TYR A 128 -17.48 32.48 9.96
CA TYR A 128 -17.01 31.96 8.69
C TYR A 128 -17.86 30.79 8.18
N LEU A 129 -18.35 29.93 9.07
CA LEU A 129 -19.27 28.85 8.72
C LEU A 129 -20.63 29.45 8.36
N ARG A 130 -21.03 29.33 7.09
CA ARG A 130 -22.33 29.83 6.65
C ARG A 130 -23.37 28.74 6.86
N ILE A 131 -24.17 28.84 7.92
CA ILE A 131 -25.23 27.88 8.23
C ILE A 131 -26.59 28.56 8.03
N LYS A 132 -27.52 27.88 7.33
CA LYS A 132 -28.89 28.36 7.07
C LYS A 132 -29.92 27.28 7.41
N LEU A 133 -31.18 27.69 7.59
CA LEU A 133 -32.31 26.77 7.65
C LEU A 133 -32.60 26.24 6.25
N LYS A 134 -32.91 24.94 6.13
CA LYS A 134 -33.17 24.30 4.83
C LYS A 134 -34.44 24.81 4.13
N GLU A 135 -35.38 25.39 4.89
CA GLU A 135 -36.64 25.95 4.36
C GLU A 135 -36.42 27.24 3.55
N ASP A 136 -35.26 27.91 3.70
CA ASP A 136 -34.86 29.08 2.91
C ASP A 136 -34.34 28.67 1.52
N ASN A 137 -35.18 28.01 0.72
CA ASN A 137 -34.85 27.52 -0.63
C ASN A 137 -34.84 28.65 -1.69
N GLN A 138 -33.99 29.66 -1.51
CA GLN A 138 -33.63 30.60 -2.57
C GLN A 138 -32.11 30.75 -2.70
N VAL A 139 -31.37 29.65 -2.84
CA VAL A 139 -30.03 29.74 -3.45
C VAL A 139 -29.76 28.48 -4.27
N VAL A 140 -29.84 28.63 -5.59
CA VAL A 140 -29.34 27.63 -6.56
C VAL A 140 -27.84 27.47 -6.35
N SER A 141 -27.39 26.25 -6.07
CA SER A 141 -25.97 25.92 -6.07
C SER A 141 -25.44 26.02 -7.51
N ILE A 142 -24.71 27.09 -7.83
CA ILE A 142 -23.95 27.17 -9.07
C ILE A 142 -22.78 26.17 -8.95
N SER A 143 -22.99 24.96 -9.46
CA SER A 143 -21.95 23.97 -9.67
C SER A 143 -21.15 24.36 -10.92
N SER A 144 -20.19 25.28 -10.78
CA SER A 144 -19.19 25.53 -11.82
C SER A 144 -18.25 24.34 -11.92
N LYS A 145 -18.40 23.58 -13.01
CA LYS A 145 -17.69 22.34 -13.33
C LYS A 145 -16.21 22.47 -13.69
N ASN A 146 -15.55 23.60 -13.41
CA ASN A 146 -14.15 23.83 -13.79
C ASN A 146 -13.24 23.88 -12.56
N GLN A 147 -12.35 22.89 -12.46
CA GLN A 147 -11.30 22.73 -11.43
C GLN A 147 -11.66 23.33 -10.07
N GLN A 148 -12.36 22.56 -9.23
CA GLN A 148 -12.84 22.98 -7.92
C GLN A 148 -11.69 23.54 -7.06
N LEU A 149 -11.55 24.86 -7.10
CA LEU A 149 -10.73 25.61 -6.19
C LEU A 149 -11.50 25.68 -4.89
N TYR A 150 -10.83 25.29 -3.80
CA TYR A 150 -11.39 25.36 -2.47
C TYR A 150 -10.83 26.59 -1.78
N LYS A 151 -11.74 27.39 -1.21
CA LYS A 151 -11.42 28.57 -0.41
C LYS A 151 -11.77 28.30 1.05
N GLY A 152 -10.85 28.63 1.96
CA GLY A 152 -11.01 28.32 3.38
C GLY A 152 -10.07 29.10 4.28
N ILE A 153 -10.37 29.14 5.58
CA ILE A 153 -9.45 29.65 6.60
C ILE A 153 -8.33 28.62 6.81
N VAL A 154 -7.08 29.07 6.81
CA VAL A 154 -5.91 28.25 7.11
C VAL A 154 -5.90 27.89 8.59
N ILE A 155 -6.15 26.60 8.88
CA ILE A 155 -6.00 26.02 10.22
C ILE A 155 -4.54 25.65 10.47
N LYS A 156 -3.85 25.15 9.45
CA LYS A 156 -2.43 24.76 9.55
C LYS A 156 -1.69 25.06 8.26
N ALA A 157 -0.58 25.80 8.37
CA ALA A 157 0.26 26.17 7.25
C ALA A 157 1.41 25.16 7.03
N PHE A 158 1.76 24.95 5.76
CA PHE A 158 2.97 24.26 5.32
C PHE A 158 3.65 25.07 4.21
N LYS A 159 4.81 24.62 3.70
CA LYS A 159 5.59 25.36 2.68
C LYS A 159 4.79 25.68 1.41
N ASN A 160 4.15 24.65 0.81
CA ASN A 160 3.41 24.75 -0.48
C ASN A 160 2.00 24.13 -0.37
N SER A 161 1.46 24.07 0.85
CA SER A 161 0.10 23.57 1.09
C SER A 161 -0.43 24.07 2.42
N ALA A 162 -1.74 24.00 2.61
CA ALA A 162 -2.39 24.35 3.86
C ALA A 162 -3.50 23.35 4.18
N TYR A 163 -3.79 23.16 5.47
CA TYR A 163 -5.08 22.65 5.92
C TYR A 163 -6.02 23.82 6.09
N ILE A 164 -7.20 23.73 5.47
CA ILE A 164 -8.21 24.77 5.49
C ILE A 164 -9.53 24.24 6.04
N LEU A 165 -10.32 25.14 6.65
CA LEU A 165 -11.75 24.97 6.90
C LEU A 165 -12.53 25.82 5.90
N THR A 166 -13.38 25.20 5.08
CA THR A 166 -14.25 25.92 4.14
C THR A 166 -15.50 26.45 4.84
N SER A 167 -16.17 27.44 4.23
CA SER A 167 -17.47 27.94 4.74
C SER A 167 -18.55 26.85 4.75
N LYS A 168 -18.31 25.76 4.01
CA LYS A 168 -19.14 24.55 3.97
C LYS A 168 -18.81 23.50 5.04
N GLY A 169 -17.99 23.86 6.03
CA GLY A 169 -17.57 22.97 7.10
C GLY A 169 -16.60 21.86 6.65
N GLU A 170 -15.94 21.99 5.51
CA GLU A 170 -14.98 20.98 5.02
C GLU A 170 -13.59 21.22 5.57
N PHE A 171 -12.95 20.16 6.07
CA PHE A 171 -11.53 20.16 6.38
C PHE A 171 -10.77 19.57 5.19
N LEU A 172 -9.94 20.38 4.53
CA LEU A 172 -9.26 19.97 3.30
C LEU A 172 -7.78 20.34 3.31
N LYS A 173 -6.97 19.58 2.58
CA LYS A 173 -5.60 19.97 2.23
C LYS A 173 -5.60 20.58 0.85
N ILE A 174 -5.12 21.81 0.71
CA ILE A 174 -4.99 22.47 -0.60
C ILE A 174 -3.53 22.79 -0.93
N LYS A 175 -3.20 22.85 -2.22
CA LYS A 175 -1.95 23.43 -2.70
C LYS A 175 -2.05 24.95 -2.61
N THR A 176 -1.02 25.59 -2.07
CA THR A 176 -0.93 27.06 -2.01
C THR A 176 0.26 27.52 -2.85
N SER A 177 0.11 28.63 -3.58
CA SER A 177 1.19 29.25 -4.34
C SER A 177 2.24 29.88 -3.42
N ASN A 178 1.78 30.49 -2.31
CA ASN A 178 2.61 31.18 -1.33
C ASN A 178 2.56 30.51 0.06
N ARG A 179 3.51 30.86 0.94
CA ARG A 179 3.47 30.53 2.36
C ARG A 179 2.31 31.28 3.03
N SER A 180 1.17 30.62 3.17
CA SER A 180 0.05 31.16 3.95
C SER A 180 0.33 31.09 5.45
N LYS A 181 -0.22 32.02 6.24
CA LYS A 181 -0.18 32.00 7.70
C LYS A 181 -1.48 31.39 8.25
N VAL A 182 -1.42 30.91 9.50
CA VAL A 182 -2.61 30.44 10.21
C VAL A 182 -3.55 31.61 10.47
N GLY A 183 -4.83 31.46 10.13
CA GLY A 183 -5.83 32.52 10.21
C GLY A 183 -6.08 33.27 8.90
N ASP A 184 -5.23 33.09 7.89
CA ASP A 184 -5.46 33.64 6.54
C ASP A 184 -6.60 32.90 5.85
N VAL A 185 -7.25 33.55 4.88
CA VAL A 185 -8.11 32.86 3.91
C VAL A 185 -7.32 32.67 2.63
N CYS A 186 -7.19 31.42 2.18
CA CYS A 186 -6.52 31.09 0.93
C CYS A 186 -7.41 30.21 0.04
N GLU A 187 -7.03 30.15 -1.23
CA GLU A 187 -7.72 29.39 -2.28
C GLU A 187 -6.72 28.50 -3.01
N GLY A 188 -7.12 27.28 -3.34
CA GLY A 188 -6.27 26.36 -4.06
C GLY A 188 -6.93 25.03 -4.42
N LYS A 189 -6.22 24.25 -5.24
CA LYS A 189 -6.66 22.89 -5.63
C LYS A 189 -6.41 21.91 -4.48
N GLU A 190 -7.32 20.96 -4.31
CA GLU A 190 -7.17 19.88 -3.33
C GLU A 190 -5.88 19.07 -3.58
N LYS A 191 -5.12 18.83 -2.51
CA LYS A 191 -3.94 17.96 -2.51
C LYS A 191 -4.34 16.60 -1.95
N LYS A 192 -4.68 15.68 -2.86
CA LYS A 192 -5.01 14.29 -2.52
C LYS A 192 -3.82 13.61 -1.84
N GLY A 193 -4.08 12.91 -0.73
CA GLY A 193 -3.09 12.08 -0.04
C GLY A 193 -2.99 10.66 -0.61
N ILE A 194 -2.22 9.80 0.06
CA ILE A 194 -1.98 8.38 -0.29
C ILE A 194 -3.30 7.61 -0.47
N ARG A 195 -4.36 8.02 0.25
CA ARG A 195 -5.70 7.43 0.13
C ARG A 195 -6.24 7.44 -1.30
N GLY A 196 -5.94 8.48 -2.08
CA GLY A 196 -6.36 8.58 -3.48
C GLY A 196 -5.83 7.45 -4.36
N TYR A 197 -4.80 6.73 -3.90
CA TYR A 197 -4.13 5.67 -4.62
C TYR A 197 -4.33 4.27 -4.02
N LYS A 198 -5.16 4.10 -2.98
CA LYS A 198 -5.33 2.79 -2.30
C LYS A 198 -5.70 1.65 -3.25
N ILE A 199 -6.58 1.92 -4.22
CA ILE A 199 -7.00 0.93 -5.21
C ILE A 199 -5.83 0.59 -6.13
N HIS A 200 -5.09 1.59 -6.64
CA HIS A 200 -3.91 1.37 -7.49
C HIS A 200 -2.82 0.57 -6.78
N ILE A 201 -2.55 0.87 -5.50
CA ILE A 201 -1.59 0.12 -4.68
C ILE A 201 -2.03 -1.34 -4.51
N SER A 202 -3.33 -1.57 -4.28
CA SER A 202 -3.88 -2.92 -4.11
C SER A 202 -3.75 -3.75 -5.40
N ILE A 203 -4.04 -3.14 -6.55
CA ILE A 203 -3.89 -3.77 -7.88
C ILE A 203 -2.42 -4.14 -8.13
N LEU A 204 -1.49 -3.24 -7.84
CA LEU A 204 -0.06 -3.48 -8.02
C LEU A 204 0.43 -4.67 -7.18
N LEU A 205 0.04 -4.73 -5.90
CA LEU A 205 0.37 -5.85 -5.01
C LEU A 205 -0.19 -7.17 -5.52
N PHE A 206 -1.43 -7.18 -6.03
CA PHE A 206 -2.03 -8.38 -6.61
C PHE A 206 -1.27 -8.88 -7.83
N ILE A 207 -0.85 -7.97 -8.73
CA ILE A 207 -0.03 -8.32 -9.90
C ILE A 207 1.31 -8.92 -9.47
N LEU A 208 1.96 -8.35 -8.45
CA LEU A 208 3.22 -8.89 -7.93
C LEU A 208 3.07 -10.31 -7.38
N ILE A 209 1.96 -10.61 -6.70
CA ILE A 209 1.65 -11.97 -6.21
C ILE A 209 1.47 -12.94 -7.37
N LEU A 210 0.76 -12.54 -8.44
CA LEU A 210 0.59 -13.37 -9.63
C LEU A 210 1.92 -13.67 -10.33
N ILE A 211 2.77 -12.65 -10.50
CA ILE A 211 4.10 -12.82 -11.10
C ILE A 211 4.96 -13.75 -10.24
N GLY A 212 5.01 -13.54 -8.93
CA GLY A 212 5.78 -14.39 -8.01
C GLY A 212 5.29 -15.83 -8.00
N SER A 213 3.98 -16.04 -8.08
CA SER A 213 3.38 -17.38 -8.18
C SER A 213 3.76 -18.06 -9.49
N GLY A 214 3.68 -17.34 -10.62
CA GLY A 214 4.11 -17.83 -11.93
C GLY A 214 5.58 -18.23 -11.94
N ILE A 215 6.47 -17.39 -11.41
CA ILE A 215 7.90 -17.71 -11.26
C ILE A 215 8.11 -18.96 -10.42
N THR A 216 7.37 -19.11 -9.31
CA THR A 216 7.52 -20.26 -8.40
C THR A 216 7.07 -21.56 -9.06
N ILE A 217 5.94 -21.55 -9.77
CA ILE A 217 5.43 -22.72 -10.51
C ILE A 217 6.48 -23.15 -11.54
N GLU A 218 6.93 -22.19 -12.33
CA GLU A 218 7.88 -22.39 -13.40
C GLU A 218 9.25 -22.87 -12.92
N TYR A 219 9.69 -22.38 -11.75
CA TYR A 219 10.93 -22.83 -11.12
C TYR A 219 10.83 -24.30 -10.68
N ARG A 220 9.65 -24.79 -10.29
CA ARG A 220 9.45 -26.16 -9.78
C ARG A 220 9.13 -27.18 -10.87
N THR A 221 8.81 -26.74 -12.08
CA THR A 221 8.55 -27.63 -13.22
C THR A 221 9.85 -28.17 -13.81
N THR A 222 9.92 -29.49 -14.01
CA THR A 222 11.02 -30.13 -14.76
C THR A 222 10.88 -29.80 -16.25
N GLN A 223 11.93 -29.26 -16.84
CA GLN A 223 12.06 -29.08 -18.30
C GLN A 223 12.86 -30.21 -18.95
N SER A 224 13.95 -30.62 -18.30
CA SER A 224 14.83 -31.68 -18.81
C SER A 224 15.29 -32.58 -17.68
N ILE A 225 15.56 -33.84 -18.02
CA ILE A 225 16.10 -34.85 -17.12
C ILE A 225 17.45 -35.28 -17.68
N ILE A 226 18.50 -35.17 -16.85
CA ILE A 226 19.85 -35.57 -17.20
C ILE A 226 20.16 -36.86 -16.45
N VAL A 227 20.63 -37.87 -17.19
CA VAL A 227 21.05 -39.17 -16.66
C VAL A 227 22.54 -39.31 -16.90
N ILE A 228 23.31 -39.54 -15.83
CA ILE A 228 24.75 -39.77 -15.88
C ILE A 228 25.01 -41.22 -15.49
N GLU A 229 25.51 -42.01 -16.43
CA GLU A 229 25.74 -43.45 -16.29
C GLU A 229 27.15 -43.74 -15.75
N THR A 230 27.38 -43.39 -14.48
CA THR A 230 28.56 -43.86 -13.74
C THR A 230 28.37 -45.33 -13.31
N THR A 231 29.22 -45.87 -12.44
CA THR A 231 28.92 -47.14 -11.73
C THR A 231 27.58 -47.07 -10.95
N SER A 232 27.12 -45.86 -10.63
CA SER A 232 25.80 -45.56 -10.08
C SER A 232 25.06 -44.56 -10.96
N ASN A 233 23.88 -44.92 -11.44
CA ASN A 233 23.09 -44.02 -12.29
C ASN A 233 22.62 -42.81 -11.49
N ILE A 234 23.03 -41.61 -11.88
CA ILE A 234 22.58 -40.35 -11.27
C ILE A 234 21.58 -39.68 -12.19
N LYS A 235 20.43 -39.30 -11.66
CA LYS A 235 19.35 -38.63 -12.41
C LYS A 235 19.07 -37.26 -11.81
N ILE A 236 19.09 -36.24 -12.65
CA ILE A 236 18.95 -34.84 -12.28
C ILE A 236 17.80 -34.23 -13.08
N HIS A 237 16.84 -33.63 -12.40
CA HIS A 237 15.77 -32.86 -13.01
C HIS A 237 16.15 -31.39 -12.98
N ILE A 238 16.13 -30.74 -14.13
CA ILE A 238 16.41 -29.31 -14.25
C ILE A 238 15.18 -28.57 -14.73
N ASN A 239 15.01 -27.34 -14.24
CA ASN A 239 13.98 -26.43 -14.73
C ASN A 239 14.47 -25.63 -15.94
N LYS A 240 13.62 -24.73 -16.46
CA LYS A 240 13.96 -23.90 -17.62
C LYS A 240 15.09 -22.90 -17.42
N PHE A 241 15.48 -22.67 -16.17
CA PHE A 241 16.58 -21.79 -15.78
C PHE A 241 17.88 -22.57 -15.61
N ASN A 242 17.92 -23.82 -16.08
CA ASN A 242 19.05 -24.75 -15.91
C ASN A 242 19.41 -24.98 -14.44
N LYS A 243 18.45 -24.80 -13.51
CA LYS A 243 18.65 -25.11 -12.10
C LYS A 243 18.16 -26.51 -11.78
N VAL A 244 18.94 -27.22 -10.99
CA VAL A 244 18.58 -28.54 -10.46
C VAL A 244 17.46 -28.39 -9.44
N ILE A 245 16.33 -29.06 -9.67
CA ILE A 245 15.16 -29.01 -8.78
C ILE A 245 14.95 -30.33 -8.04
N TYR A 246 15.54 -31.40 -8.53
CA TYR A 246 15.49 -32.72 -7.92
C TYR A 246 16.64 -33.57 -8.45
N ALA A 247 17.24 -34.39 -7.60
CA ALA A 247 18.26 -35.36 -7.99
C ALA A 247 18.02 -36.67 -7.25
N TYR A 248 18.22 -37.80 -7.91
CA TYR A 248 18.11 -39.12 -7.29
C TYR A 248 19.01 -40.16 -7.95
N SER A 249 19.30 -41.22 -7.18
CA SER A 249 19.97 -42.43 -7.66
C SER A 249 19.30 -43.67 -7.06
N PRO A 250 19.18 -44.78 -7.81
CA PRO A 250 18.66 -46.02 -7.27
C PRO A 250 19.66 -46.78 -6.39
N THR A 251 20.96 -46.46 -6.46
CA THR A 251 22.02 -47.15 -5.71
C THR A 251 22.37 -46.40 -4.42
N ASP A 252 22.85 -47.11 -3.41
CA ASP A 252 23.21 -46.48 -2.13
C ASP A 252 24.44 -45.56 -2.27
N LYS A 253 25.46 -45.98 -3.05
CA LYS A 253 26.60 -45.12 -3.40
C LYS A 253 26.17 -43.83 -4.14
N GLY A 254 25.19 -43.93 -5.03
CA GLY A 254 24.69 -42.75 -5.75
C GLY A 254 23.85 -41.82 -4.87
N LYS A 255 23.11 -42.36 -3.88
CA LYS A 255 22.42 -41.54 -2.87
C LYS A 255 23.42 -40.82 -1.97
N GLU A 256 24.49 -41.50 -1.57
CA GLU A 256 25.60 -40.93 -0.81
C GLU A 256 26.28 -39.80 -1.57
N LEU A 257 26.58 -40.01 -2.85
CA LEU A 257 27.08 -38.96 -3.75
C LEU A 257 26.19 -37.73 -3.70
N ILE A 258 24.89 -37.86 -4.01
CA ILE A 258 23.95 -36.74 -4.07
C ILE A 258 23.84 -36.01 -2.73
N GLY A 259 23.86 -36.75 -1.62
CA GLY A 259 23.79 -36.20 -0.27
C GLY A 259 25.02 -35.39 0.14
N ASN A 260 26.21 -35.75 -0.36
CA ASN A 260 27.46 -35.08 -0.01
C ASN A 260 27.72 -33.79 -0.81
N ILE A 261 27.27 -33.70 -2.06
CA ILE A 261 27.57 -32.56 -2.94
C ILE A 261 26.48 -31.46 -2.95
N ASP A 262 25.29 -31.73 -2.39
CA ASP A 262 24.13 -30.82 -2.40
C ASP A 262 23.88 -30.13 -3.75
N VAL A 263 23.40 -30.89 -4.74
CA VAL A 263 23.15 -30.37 -6.10
C VAL A 263 21.89 -29.51 -6.22
N LEU A 264 21.05 -29.40 -5.19
CA LEU A 264 19.75 -28.71 -5.32
C LEU A 264 19.94 -27.20 -5.52
N ASN A 265 19.14 -26.63 -6.42
CA ASN A 265 19.17 -25.22 -6.87
C ASN A 265 20.47 -24.76 -7.54
N LYS A 266 21.48 -25.63 -7.66
CA LYS A 266 22.71 -25.32 -8.40
C LYS A 266 22.46 -25.25 -9.90
N ASP A 267 23.36 -24.56 -10.58
CA ASP A 267 23.39 -24.57 -12.03
C ASP A 267 23.71 -25.97 -12.56
N VAL A 268 23.15 -26.34 -13.71
CA VAL A 268 23.37 -27.66 -14.30
C VAL A 268 24.85 -27.94 -14.58
N ASP A 269 25.61 -26.95 -15.03
CA ASP A 269 27.03 -27.11 -15.33
C ASP A 269 27.85 -27.36 -14.05
N GLU A 270 27.52 -26.63 -12.99
CA GLU A 270 28.15 -26.80 -11.69
C GLU A 270 27.80 -28.15 -11.07
N ALA A 271 26.52 -28.52 -11.09
CA ALA A 271 26.05 -29.79 -10.55
C ALA A 271 26.69 -30.99 -11.26
N ILE A 272 26.78 -30.98 -12.59
CA ILE A 272 27.40 -32.08 -13.34
C ILE A 272 28.91 -32.12 -13.05
N SER A 273 29.59 -30.97 -13.01
CA SER A 273 31.02 -30.91 -12.68
C SER A 273 31.32 -31.54 -11.31
N GLU A 274 30.56 -31.17 -10.27
CA GLU A 274 30.75 -31.73 -8.92
C GLU A 274 30.41 -33.23 -8.84
N ILE A 275 29.43 -33.69 -9.63
CA ILE A 275 29.15 -35.13 -9.74
C ILE A 275 30.35 -35.87 -10.33
N PHE A 276 30.98 -35.33 -11.37
CA PHE A 276 32.17 -35.95 -11.97
C PHE A 276 33.37 -35.90 -11.03
N GLU A 277 33.56 -34.81 -10.30
CA GLU A 277 34.61 -34.67 -9.28
C GLU A 277 34.46 -35.73 -8.19
N TYR A 278 33.29 -35.79 -7.55
CA TYR A 278 33.02 -36.81 -6.54
C TYR A 278 33.13 -38.22 -7.10
N ALA A 279 32.61 -38.47 -8.30
CA ALA A 279 32.65 -39.79 -8.92
C ALA A 279 34.08 -40.23 -9.27
N LEU A 280 34.97 -39.30 -9.62
CA LEU A 280 36.38 -39.59 -9.87
C LEU A 280 37.10 -39.93 -8.56
N ASP A 281 36.94 -39.09 -7.53
CA ASP A 281 37.60 -39.24 -6.23
C ASP A 281 37.19 -40.52 -5.48
N ASN A 282 36.00 -41.05 -5.78
CA ASN A 282 35.44 -42.24 -5.13
C ASN A 282 35.41 -43.47 -6.06
N GLU A 283 36.20 -43.48 -7.14
CA GLU A 283 36.33 -44.59 -8.09
C GLU A 283 34.98 -45.08 -8.66
N MET A 284 34.05 -44.14 -8.85
CA MET A 284 32.72 -44.43 -9.42
C MET A 284 32.68 -44.31 -10.94
N LEU A 285 33.81 -43.94 -11.58
CA LEU A 285 33.98 -43.86 -13.03
C LEU A 285 34.86 -45.00 -13.54
N ASP A 286 34.42 -45.65 -14.62
CA ASP A 286 35.22 -46.64 -15.34
C ASP A 286 35.87 -46.00 -16.56
N LEU A 287 37.15 -45.64 -16.43
CA LEU A 287 37.92 -44.95 -17.47
C LEU A 287 38.21 -45.82 -18.71
N SER A 288 37.89 -47.11 -18.69
CA SER A 288 38.04 -47.99 -19.87
C SER A 288 36.87 -47.85 -20.87
N ARG A 289 35.73 -47.32 -20.42
CA ARG A 289 34.51 -47.12 -21.22
C ARG A 289 34.03 -45.69 -21.17
N LYS A 290 33.26 -45.28 -22.19
CA LYS A 290 32.65 -43.95 -22.20
C LYS A 290 31.52 -43.87 -21.18
N THR A 291 31.57 -42.89 -20.29
CA THR A 291 30.44 -42.51 -19.43
C THR A 291 29.39 -41.80 -20.28
N LEU A 292 28.16 -42.32 -20.29
CA LEU A 292 27.07 -41.74 -21.07
C LEU A 292 26.32 -40.68 -20.25
N ILE A 293 26.16 -39.49 -20.84
CA ILE A 293 25.28 -38.43 -20.34
C ILE A 293 24.10 -38.33 -21.28
N THR A 294 22.89 -38.63 -20.81
CA THR A 294 21.66 -38.56 -21.60
C THR A 294 20.77 -37.43 -21.10
N ILE A 295 20.43 -36.49 -21.98
CA ILE A 295 19.52 -35.38 -21.71
C ILE A 295 18.19 -35.68 -22.41
N ASN A 296 17.16 -35.92 -21.60
CA ASN A 296 15.78 -36.13 -22.05
C ASN A 296 14.96 -34.85 -21.82
N GLY A 297 14.05 -34.54 -22.74
CA GLY A 297 13.26 -33.29 -22.70
C GLY A 297 13.86 -32.21 -23.58
N GLN A 298 13.93 -30.97 -23.09
CA GLN A 298 14.53 -29.87 -23.85
C GLN A 298 16.05 -30.03 -23.94
N ALA A 299 16.60 -29.89 -25.14
CA ALA A 299 18.04 -29.94 -25.35
C ALA A 299 18.76 -28.81 -24.59
N LEU A 300 19.91 -29.13 -23.99
CA LEU A 300 20.81 -28.10 -23.47
C LEU A 300 21.46 -27.35 -24.64
N LYS A 301 21.64 -26.03 -24.50
CA LYS A 301 22.32 -25.24 -25.53
C LYS A 301 23.80 -25.61 -25.59
N TYR A 302 24.38 -25.50 -26.78
CA TYR A 302 25.82 -25.69 -26.96
C TYR A 302 26.59 -24.64 -26.15
N GLY A 303 27.62 -25.09 -25.44
CA GLY A 303 28.45 -24.22 -24.59
C GLY A 303 27.94 -24.02 -23.17
N GLU A 304 26.81 -24.58 -22.76
CA GLU A 304 26.29 -24.43 -21.38
C GLU A 304 27.12 -25.18 -20.34
N LEU A 305 27.82 -26.25 -20.73
CA LEU A 305 28.56 -27.13 -19.82
C LEU A 305 30.07 -26.79 -19.74
N THR A 306 30.41 -25.51 -19.59
CA THR A 306 31.81 -25.04 -19.62
C THR A 306 32.69 -25.66 -18.52
N LYS A 307 32.25 -25.62 -17.26
CA LYS A 307 32.99 -26.15 -16.10
C LYS A 307 33.12 -27.67 -16.21
N THR A 308 32.01 -28.33 -16.52
CA THR A 308 31.96 -29.76 -16.75
C THR A 308 32.93 -30.20 -17.85
N ASN A 309 32.90 -29.51 -19.00
CA ASN A 309 33.78 -29.83 -20.13
C ASN A 309 35.25 -29.64 -19.77
N LYS A 310 35.58 -28.59 -19.02
CA LYS A 310 36.95 -28.34 -18.52
C LYS A 310 37.41 -29.47 -17.61
N PHE A 311 36.61 -29.83 -16.60
CA PHE A 311 36.94 -30.90 -15.65
C PHE A 311 37.18 -32.24 -16.35
N ILE A 312 36.29 -32.60 -17.29
CA ILE A 312 36.36 -33.85 -18.06
C ILE A 312 37.60 -33.90 -18.94
N TYR A 313 37.97 -32.77 -19.55
CA TYR A 313 39.17 -32.66 -20.38
C TYR A 313 40.45 -32.81 -19.55
N GLU A 314 40.56 -32.08 -18.43
CA GLU A 314 41.74 -32.10 -17.55
C GLU A 314 42.02 -33.50 -16.97
N HIS A 315 40.97 -34.28 -16.69
CA HIS A 315 41.09 -35.62 -16.11
C HIS A 315 40.98 -36.75 -17.16
N ASN A 316 40.95 -36.41 -18.46
CA ASN A 316 40.83 -37.37 -19.57
C ASN A 316 39.67 -38.37 -19.42
N ILE A 317 38.52 -37.92 -18.89
CA ILE A 317 37.37 -38.79 -18.66
C ILE A 317 36.68 -39.08 -20.00
N PRO A 318 36.63 -40.34 -20.47
CA PRO A 318 35.95 -40.66 -21.72
C PRO A 318 34.43 -40.53 -21.53
N ILE A 319 33.80 -39.64 -22.30
CA ILE A 319 32.33 -39.44 -22.25
C ILE A 319 31.66 -39.56 -23.63
N ALA A 320 30.35 -39.76 -23.61
CA ALA A 320 29.45 -39.54 -24.74
C ALA A 320 28.23 -38.77 -24.26
N ILE A 321 27.79 -37.76 -25.00
CA ILE A 321 26.59 -36.97 -24.65
C ILE A 321 25.51 -37.25 -25.69
N ASN A 322 24.33 -37.69 -25.25
CA ASN A 322 23.11 -37.73 -26.03
C ASN A 322 22.22 -36.56 -25.60
N ASN A 323 22.18 -35.50 -26.41
CA ASN A 323 21.40 -34.30 -26.12
C ASN A 323 20.08 -34.30 -26.90
N ALA A 324 19.02 -34.81 -26.27
CA ALA A 324 17.68 -34.93 -26.86
C ALA A 324 17.67 -35.66 -28.22
N GLY A 325 18.42 -36.76 -28.33
CA GLY A 325 18.54 -37.58 -29.54
C GLY A 325 19.72 -37.23 -30.44
N ASN A 326 20.41 -36.11 -30.20
CA ASN A 326 21.60 -35.73 -30.95
C ASN A 326 22.87 -36.15 -30.20
N GLN A 327 23.70 -36.99 -30.82
CA GLN A 327 25.00 -37.35 -30.27
C GLN A 327 25.97 -36.17 -30.38
N GLN A 328 26.44 -35.68 -29.24
CA GLN A 328 27.47 -34.66 -29.16
C GLN A 328 28.82 -35.29 -28.84
N LYS A 329 29.83 -34.97 -29.65
CA LYS A 329 31.23 -35.24 -29.33
C LYS A 329 31.73 -34.16 -28.38
N LEU A 330 32.69 -34.50 -27.51
CA LEU A 330 33.37 -33.54 -26.64
C LEU A 330 33.77 -32.29 -27.45
N PRO A 331 33.37 -31.07 -27.03
CA PRO A 331 33.95 -29.88 -27.62
C PRO A 331 35.46 -29.92 -27.36
N LYS A 332 36.27 -29.69 -28.40
CA LYS A 332 37.71 -29.52 -28.22
C LYS A 332 37.90 -28.27 -27.35
N TYR A 333 38.44 -28.44 -26.14
CA TYR A 333 38.80 -27.30 -25.30
C TYR A 333 40.00 -26.61 -25.95
N SER A 334 39.77 -25.45 -26.57
CA SER A 334 40.84 -24.59 -27.06
C SER A 334 41.30 -23.71 -25.90
N THR A 335 42.59 -23.74 -25.58
CA THR A 335 43.22 -22.90 -24.53
C THR A 335 43.27 -21.40 -24.87
N GLU A 336 42.47 -20.90 -25.83
CA GLU A 336 42.57 -19.52 -26.34
C GLU A 336 41.68 -18.51 -25.61
N ASP A 337 40.74 -18.93 -24.77
CA ASP A 337 39.81 -18.01 -24.07
C ASP A 337 40.34 -17.51 -22.70
N SER A 338 41.61 -17.72 -22.39
CA SER A 338 42.28 -17.03 -21.27
C SER A 338 43.03 -15.79 -21.75
N LYS A 339 42.31 -14.71 -22.07
CA LYS A 339 42.85 -13.35 -22.08
C LYS A 339 41.84 -12.33 -21.56
#